data_AF-A0A4R8M1Z4-F1
#
_entry.id   AF-A0A4R8M1Z4-F1
#
_cell.length_a   1.000
_cell.length_b   1.000
_cell.length_c   1.000
_cell.angle_alpha   90.00
_cell.angle_beta   90.00
_cell.angle_gamma   90.00
#
_symmetry.space_group_name_H-M   'P 1'
#
loop_
_entity.id
_entity.type
_entity.pdbx_description
1 polymer ?
#
loop_
_entity_poly.entity_id
_entity_poly.type
_entity_poly.pdbx_seq_one_letter_code
_entity_poly.pdbx_strand_id
1 'polypeptide(L)'
;MVNQRLTKIGVSILILFALMLSPLSMQTGFAQSKETDAEKAPFMYSLAATWEGKGIVRYRIAVQPAEDTVLEGLKIVAANPAKGKVSVVTAGAAAAEDKVVLAMDKTTPGKVPMLEYTVLTDAAGPDAVKPVSAEIFWKDNGKDVSTKTDAVGGDGFVGGECTVIDKYARTPELPKYYPSGKDLGVLTGSWYEMGVQYGERSGREIVDFFDYRFGAHVEKYGLKHLLEDISRYEAQAKLFFPEGLEFARGIGDGAEKFLSQSKFHGDISNYLKIVFMNCDNCLFYGHPGPADADHGLPPSRLADVRETSPVQDACSMIALLGSKGATADGTSMLVHNNDGDFIDETWRYTYIAAPTNGNAFWSSTTPGKFFDIMGANNQGLAMALTVGGNKTWIPSQNIYERAFGVTFQYILLKALSTAKSVPEALELVTVATPEYRKATGRKTLLRTRHNNYIMLDKNEALVVEVTANRYAVRRPGDYGEDPGYIVATNHFVADHSYDVNNEKTEFPMTFFGDDVYAPMSATRYYTGFWQAKMNFGKLDADKIRKIWTSHSYITKKGELVEKITDGKQWISAHLASNTVCSHDGGYPESYIGSTTDTKIVTVDFNQVRYSVGRPCEYEGMPRIFDLHPYK
;
A
#
# COMPACT_ATOMS: atom_id res chain seq x y z
N MET A 1 5.53 72.24 -0.93
CA MET A 1 4.36 73.01 -1.40
C MET A 1 3.47 72.01 -2.11
N VAL A 2 2.24 71.65 -1.76
CA VAL A 2 1.13 72.15 -0.93
C VAL A 2 0.45 70.84 -0.43
N ASN A 3 0.35 70.46 0.84
CA ASN A 3 -0.33 70.98 2.03
C ASN A 3 -1.87 70.87 2.03
N GLN A 4 -2.39 70.40 3.18
CA GLN A 4 -3.79 70.38 3.67
C GLN A 4 -4.62 69.09 3.46
N ARG A 5 -5.42 68.59 4.41
CA ARG A 5 -5.55 68.67 5.90
C ARG A 5 -6.81 67.85 6.28
N LEU A 6 -6.75 67.17 7.44
CA LEU A 6 -7.78 66.99 8.51
C LEU A 6 -9.25 66.69 8.11
N THR A 7 -9.93 65.70 8.71
CA THR A 7 -10.46 65.84 10.08
C THR A 7 -10.73 64.50 10.81
N LYS A 8 -10.47 64.55 12.12
CA LYS A 8 -10.89 63.62 13.17
C LYS A 8 -12.35 63.88 13.57
N ILE A 9 -13.07 62.83 14.00
CA ILE A 9 -14.08 62.90 15.07
C ILE A 9 -13.88 61.66 15.97
N GLY A 10 -13.53 61.90 17.25
CA GLY A 10 -13.68 60.95 18.36
C GLY A 10 -15.13 60.98 18.87
N VAL A 11 -15.62 60.04 19.70
CA VAL A 11 -15.32 59.85 21.13
C VAL A 11 -16.08 58.56 21.53
N SER A 12 -15.38 57.50 21.95
CA SER A 12 -15.26 56.99 23.34
C SER A 12 -16.57 56.65 24.07
N ILE A 13 -16.77 55.36 24.39
CA ILE A 13 -17.29 54.91 25.70
C ILE A 13 -16.43 53.72 26.17
N LEU A 14 -15.86 53.91 27.36
CA LEU A 14 -15.08 53.00 28.19
C LEU A 14 -16.01 52.07 28.99
N ILE A 15 -15.43 51.04 29.67
CA ILE A 15 -15.92 50.16 30.76
C ILE A 15 -15.94 48.69 30.28
N LEU A 16 -15.27 47.68 30.87
CA LEU A 16 -14.58 47.54 32.17
C LEU A 16 -13.50 46.42 32.07
N PHE A 17 -12.52 46.50 32.96
CA PHE A 17 -11.48 45.54 33.31
C PHE A 17 -11.96 44.10 33.60
N ALA A 18 -11.17 43.10 33.20
CA ALA A 18 -10.77 41.98 34.06
C ALA A 18 -9.47 41.33 33.55
N LEU A 19 -8.39 41.57 34.28
CA LEU A 19 -7.11 40.84 34.23
C LEU A 19 -7.27 39.59 35.11
N MET A 20 -6.96 38.40 34.61
CA MET A 20 -6.50 37.25 35.42
C MET A 20 -5.61 36.31 34.60
N LEU A 21 -4.59 35.82 35.29
CA LEU A 21 -3.48 34.97 34.84
C LEU A 21 -3.90 33.54 34.48
N SER A 22 -3.25 32.96 33.45
CA SER A 22 -2.83 31.55 33.19
C SER A 22 -3.67 30.35 33.70
N PRO A 23 -3.80 29.20 32.98
CA PRO A 23 -2.66 28.46 32.39
C PRO A 23 -2.94 27.71 31.06
N LEU A 24 -1.90 27.01 30.59
CA LEU A 24 -1.89 25.99 29.55
C LEU A 24 -3.25 25.32 29.29
N SER A 25 -3.78 25.45 28.07
CA SER A 25 -4.76 24.50 27.55
C SER A 25 -4.03 23.27 27.02
N MET A 26 -3.86 22.27 27.88
CA MET A 26 -3.83 20.88 27.43
C MET A 26 -5.06 20.65 26.55
N GLN A 27 -4.85 20.20 25.31
CA GLN A 27 -5.93 19.56 24.55
C GLN A 27 -6.18 18.19 25.15
N THR A 28 -7.07 18.14 26.14
CA THR A 28 -7.71 16.92 26.62
C THR A 28 -8.88 16.55 25.73
N GLY A 29 -8.94 15.29 25.34
CA GLY A 29 -10.19 14.55 25.17
C GLY A 29 -10.88 14.69 23.81
N PHE A 30 -10.51 13.81 22.88
CA PHE A 30 -11.49 13.32 21.91
C PHE A 30 -12.63 12.66 22.67
N ALA A 31 -13.86 12.95 22.25
CA ALA A 31 -15.10 12.52 22.88
C ALA A 31 -15.15 10.99 23.02
N GLN A 32 -14.99 10.50 24.24
CA GLN A 32 -15.51 9.19 24.63
C GLN A 32 -17.03 9.27 24.59
N SER A 33 -17.65 8.39 23.79
CA SER A 33 -19.05 8.03 23.94
C SER A 33 -19.32 7.67 25.41
N LYS A 34 -20.47 8.11 25.93
CA LYS A 34 -21.01 7.60 27.19
C LYS A 34 -21.34 6.12 27.01
N GLU A 35 -20.40 5.25 27.38
CA GLU A 35 -20.62 3.82 27.48
C GLU A 35 -20.73 3.42 28.96
N THR A 36 -21.77 2.63 29.23
CA THR A 36 -22.07 1.95 30.49
C THR A 36 -20.91 1.06 30.95
N ASP A 37 -20.80 0.82 32.28
CA ASP A 37 -19.77 0.04 33.01
C ASP A 37 -19.58 -1.45 32.58
N ALA A 38 -19.50 -1.75 31.28
CA ALA A 38 -18.97 -3.00 30.78
C ALA A 38 -17.45 -2.86 30.68
N GLU A 39 -16.70 -3.72 31.38
CA GLU A 39 -15.24 -3.78 31.27
C GLU A 39 -14.84 -3.93 29.79
N LYS A 40 -14.15 -2.92 29.26
CA LYS A 40 -13.69 -2.90 27.86
C LYS A 40 -12.69 -4.04 27.68
N ALA A 41 -12.93 -4.90 26.69
CA ALA A 41 -12.04 -6.02 26.40
C ALA A 41 -10.58 -5.55 26.23
N PRO A 42 -9.58 -6.27 26.77
CA PRO A 42 -8.17 -5.85 26.76
C PRO A 42 -7.48 -6.13 25.41
N PHE A 43 -8.24 -6.07 24.31
CA PHE A 43 -7.82 -6.37 22.96
C PHE A 43 -8.74 -5.71 21.92
N MET A 44 -8.23 -5.60 20.70
CA MET A 44 -9.06 -5.36 19.52
C MET A 44 -9.36 -6.69 18.83
N TYR A 45 -10.47 -6.77 18.10
CA TYR A 45 -10.80 -7.93 17.28
C TYR A 45 -11.27 -7.50 15.90
N SER A 46 -11.21 -8.43 14.95
CA SER A 46 -11.83 -8.28 13.64
C SER A 46 -12.44 -9.59 13.18
N LEU A 47 -13.46 -9.49 12.33
CA LEU A 47 -14.09 -10.60 11.64
C LEU A 47 -14.36 -10.18 10.18
N ALA A 48 -13.85 -10.97 9.25
CA ALA A 48 -14.12 -10.85 7.82
C ALA A 48 -14.88 -12.09 7.33
N ALA A 49 -15.83 -11.90 6.42
CA ALA A 49 -16.41 -12.97 5.63
C ALA A 49 -16.24 -12.63 4.14
N THR A 50 -15.48 -13.42 3.41
CA THR A 50 -15.14 -13.16 2.00
C THR A 50 -15.75 -14.26 1.13
N TRP A 51 -16.53 -13.90 0.10
CA TRP A 51 -17.10 -14.87 -0.83
C TRP A 51 -16.08 -15.19 -1.94
N GLU A 52 -15.69 -16.46 -2.06
CA GLU A 52 -14.63 -16.91 -2.97
C GLU A 52 -15.17 -17.53 -4.26
N GLY A 53 -16.47 -17.38 -4.53
CA GLY A 53 -17.12 -18.04 -5.67
C GLY A 53 -17.61 -19.45 -5.34
N LYS A 54 -18.53 -19.94 -6.18
CA LYS A 54 -19.03 -21.34 -6.13
C LYS A 54 -19.52 -21.77 -4.73
N GLY A 55 -20.14 -20.83 -3.99
CA GLY A 55 -20.66 -21.06 -2.65
C GLY A 55 -19.62 -21.10 -1.53
N ILE A 56 -18.32 -20.95 -1.82
CA ILE A 56 -17.27 -20.95 -0.81
C ILE A 56 -17.25 -19.59 -0.11
N VAL A 57 -17.32 -19.59 1.22
CA VAL A 57 -17.14 -18.40 2.05
C VAL A 57 -15.97 -18.64 2.99
N ARG A 58 -15.04 -17.70 3.03
CA ARG A 58 -13.90 -17.70 3.95
C ARG A 58 -14.15 -16.76 5.11
N TYR A 59 -13.90 -17.23 6.32
CA TYR A 59 -13.98 -16.43 7.53
C TYR A 59 -12.58 -16.25 8.12
N ARG A 60 -12.26 -15.01 8.52
CA ARG A 60 -11.04 -14.68 9.27
C ARG A 60 -11.42 -13.91 10.51
N ILE A 61 -11.06 -14.45 11.68
CA ILE A 61 -11.25 -13.82 12.98
C ILE A 61 -9.89 -13.60 13.59
N ALA A 62 -9.52 -12.34 13.82
CA ALA A 62 -8.24 -11.99 14.43
C ALA A 62 -8.44 -11.27 15.76
N VAL A 63 -7.55 -11.52 16.72
CA VAL A 63 -7.56 -10.90 18.05
C VAL A 63 -6.19 -10.32 18.33
N GLN A 64 -6.13 -9.01 18.55
CA GLN A 64 -4.90 -8.29 18.84
C GLN A 64 -4.91 -7.81 20.30
N PRO A 65 -4.09 -8.41 21.19
CA PRO A 65 -3.90 -7.91 22.55
C PRO A 65 -3.54 -6.43 22.57
N ALA A 66 -4.00 -5.70 23.59
CA ALA A 66 -3.53 -4.34 23.83
C ALA A 66 -2.02 -4.31 24.13
N GLU A 67 -1.41 -3.13 24.00
CA GLU A 67 0.00 -2.89 24.33
C GLU A 67 0.29 -3.40 25.75
N ASP A 68 1.43 -4.08 25.93
CA ASP A 68 1.86 -4.70 27.20
C ASP A 68 0.91 -5.75 27.82
N THR A 69 -0.11 -6.20 27.09
CA THR A 69 -1.08 -7.18 27.58
C THR A 69 -0.77 -8.58 27.09
N VAL A 70 -0.67 -9.53 28.03
CA VAL A 70 -0.68 -10.97 27.73
C VAL A 70 -2.10 -11.49 27.96
N LEU A 71 -2.76 -11.96 26.89
CA LEU A 71 -4.06 -12.62 27.05
C LEU A 71 -3.84 -14.07 27.43
N GLU A 72 -4.43 -14.50 28.53
CA GLU A 72 -4.42 -15.89 28.98
C GLU A 72 -5.72 -16.61 28.60
N GLY A 73 -5.61 -17.88 28.23
CA GLY A 73 -6.75 -18.74 27.89
C GLY A 73 -7.58 -18.24 26.71
N LEU A 74 -6.96 -17.57 25.73
CA LEU A 74 -7.65 -17.05 24.57
C LEU A 74 -8.35 -18.20 23.80
N LYS A 75 -9.64 -18.06 23.57
CA LYS A 75 -10.41 -18.99 22.75
C LYS A 75 -11.34 -18.21 21.83
N ILE A 76 -11.25 -18.49 20.53
CA ILE A 76 -12.11 -17.92 19.48
C ILE A 76 -13.08 -19.01 19.05
N VAL A 77 -14.38 -18.74 19.12
CA VAL A 77 -15.45 -19.67 18.72
C VAL A 77 -16.31 -18.99 17.67
N ALA A 78 -16.21 -19.42 16.42
CA ALA A 78 -17.05 -18.94 15.33
C ALA A 78 -18.22 -19.90 15.10
N ALA A 79 -19.45 -19.37 15.10
CA ALA A 79 -20.64 -20.17 14.82
C ALA A 79 -20.80 -20.35 13.30
N ASN A 80 -21.15 -21.56 12.85
CA ASN A 80 -21.41 -21.84 11.44
C ASN A 80 -22.91 -21.71 11.15
N PRO A 81 -23.33 -20.78 10.28
CA PRO A 81 -24.75 -20.51 10.01
C PRO A 81 -25.37 -21.54 9.06
N ALA A 82 -24.57 -22.42 8.48
CA ALA A 82 -24.96 -23.36 7.44
C ALA A 82 -24.47 -24.77 7.76
N LYS A 83 -25.29 -25.77 7.42
CA LYS A 83 -24.90 -27.18 7.35
C LYS A 83 -24.01 -27.39 6.12
N GLY A 84 -22.81 -26.84 6.17
CA GLY A 84 -21.83 -26.85 5.09
C GLY A 84 -20.58 -27.65 5.47
N LYS A 85 -19.84 -28.12 4.46
CA LYS A 85 -18.53 -28.72 4.71
C LYS A 85 -17.56 -27.63 5.14
N VAL A 86 -17.12 -27.70 6.39
CA VAL A 86 -16.11 -26.80 6.97
C VAL A 86 -14.73 -27.31 6.62
N SER A 87 -13.84 -26.42 6.18
CA SER A 87 -12.40 -26.70 6.01
C SER A 87 -11.59 -25.72 6.84
N VAL A 88 -10.91 -26.22 7.88
CA VAL A 88 -10.07 -25.40 8.76
C VAL A 88 -8.74 -25.10 8.08
N VAL A 89 -8.31 -23.84 8.13
CA VAL A 89 -7.05 -23.36 7.54
C VAL A 89 -6.01 -23.10 8.64
N THR A 90 -6.42 -22.51 9.76
CA THR A 90 -5.52 -22.27 10.90
C THR A 90 -5.09 -23.58 11.55
N ALA A 91 -3.78 -23.81 11.63
CA ALA A 91 -3.23 -24.94 12.36
C ALA A 91 -3.61 -24.89 13.85
N GLY A 92 -4.07 -26.03 14.40
CA GLY A 92 -4.49 -26.14 15.80
C GLY A 92 -5.96 -25.75 16.07
N ALA A 93 -6.68 -25.22 15.08
CA ALA A 93 -8.12 -25.03 15.21
C ALA A 93 -8.88 -26.35 14.99
N ALA A 94 -10.01 -26.50 15.69
CA ALA A 94 -10.89 -27.66 15.61
C ALA A 94 -12.26 -27.25 15.05
N ALA A 95 -12.84 -28.09 14.19
CA ALA A 95 -14.19 -27.91 13.68
C ALA A 95 -15.14 -28.95 14.26
N ALA A 96 -16.34 -28.50 14.62
CA ALA A 96 -17.53 -29.32 14.86
C ALA A 96 -18.61 -28.91 13.85
N GLU A 97 -19.74 -29.63 13.83
CA GLU A 97 -20.82 -29.42 12.84
C GLU A 97 -21.33 -27.97 12.83
N ASP A 98 -21.39 -27.33 14.00
CA ASP A 98 -22.00 -26.01 14.21
C ASP A 98 -20.99 -24.89 14.54
N LYS A 99 -19.70 -25.20 14.71
CA LYS A 99 -18.69 -24.21 15.15
C LYS A 99 -17.27 -24.56 14.76
N VAL A 100 -16.42 -23.54 14.70
CA VAL A 100 -14.96 -23.67 14.59
C VAL A 100 -14.31 -22.97 15.76
N VAL A 101 -13.30 -23.60 16.35
CA VAL A 101 -12.65 -23.16 17.59
C VAL A 101 -11.15 -23.09 17.42
N LEU A 102 -10.55 -21.95 17.78
CA LEU A 102 -9.12 -21.83 18.05
C LEU A 102 -8.94 -21.58 19.55
N ALA A 103 -8.04 -22.32 20.20
CA ALA A 103 -7.72 -22.13 21.61
C ALA A 103 -6.20 -21.99 21.80
N MET A 104 -5.80 -21.09 22.69
CA MET A 104 -4.41 -20.76 22.96
C MET A 104 -4.23 -20.50 24.45
N ASP A 105 -3.19 -21.04 25.05
CA ASP A 105 -2.94 -20.83 26.48
C ASP A 105 -2.55 -19.39 26.78
N LYS A 106 -1.71 -18.78 25.93
CA LYS A 106 -1.26 -17.39 26.03
C LYS A 106 -0.98 -16.79 24.65
N THR A 107 -1.20 -15.48 24.51
CA THR A 107 -0.75 -14.71 23.34
C THR A 107 -0.14 -13.36 23.75
N THR A 108 0.78 -12.85 22.94
CA THR A 108 1.47 -11.55 23.12
C THR A 108 1.08 -10.57 21.99
N PRO A 109 1.32 -9.26 22.13
CA PRO A 109 0.90 -8.25 21.15
C PRO A 109 1.56 -8.36 19.76
N GLY A 110 2.76 -8.97 19.67
CA GLY A 110 3.55 -9.03 18.43
C GLY A 110 2.90 -9.90 17.34
N LYS A 111 2.61 -11.17 17.67
CA LYS A 111 1.91 -12.09 16.77
C LYS A 111 0.41 -11.98 17.01
N VAL A 112 -0.38 -11.78 15.95
CA VAL A 112 -1.83 -11.67 16.05
C VAL A 112 -2.47 -13.06 15.87
N PRO A 113 -3.08 -13.67 16.89
CA PRO A 113 -3.93 -14.84 16.72
C PRO A 113 -4.97 -14.64 15.62
N MET A 114 -5.10 -15.63 14.75
CA MET A 114 -6.10 -15.63 13.69
C MET A 114 -6.70 -17.02 13.47
N LEU A 115 -8.02 -17.11 13.62
CA LEU A 115 -8.81 -18.25 13.19
C LEU A 115 -9.26 -18.03 11.75
N GLU A 116 -8.89 -18.94 10.86
CA GLU A 116 -9.26 -18.94 9.46
C GLU A 116 -9.82 -20.31 9.05
N TYR A 117 -10.94 -20.27 8.34
CA TYR A 117 -11.60 -21.45 7.81
C TYR A 117 -12.50 -21.08 6.62
N THR A 118 -12.88 -22.09 5.84
CA THR A 118 -13.87 -21.94 4.77
C THR A 118 -15.09 -22.80 5.04
N VAL A 119 -16.24 -22.38 4.52
CA VAL A 119 -17.50 -23.12 4.54
C VAL A 119 -18.05 -23.16 3.12
N LEU A 120 -18.39 -24.36 2.66
CA LEU A 120 -19.20 -24.52 1.45
C LEU A 120 -20.67 -24.26 1.77
N THR A 121 -21.25 -23.25 1.14
CA THR A 121 -22.63 -22.79 1.32
C THR A 121 -23.41 -22.87 -0.01
N ASP A 122 -24.70 -22.56 0.04
CA ASP A 122 -25.58 -22.38 -1.11
C ASP A 122 -25.60 -20.92 -1.64
N ALA A 123 -24.78 -20.02 -1.09
CA ALA A 123 -24.75 -18.62 -1.48
C ALA A 123 -24.24 -18.42 -2.91
N ALA A 124 -25.12 -17.93 -3.78
CA ALA A 124 -24.81 -17.64 -5.19
C ALA A 124 -23.93 -16.39 -5.39
N GLY A 125 -23.77 -15.58 -4.35
CA GLY A 125 -23.00 -14.33 -4.35
C GLY A 125 -22.87 -13.76 -2.94
N PRO A 126 -22.11 -12.66 -2.76
CA PRO A 126 -21.86 -12.08 -1.44
C PRO A 126 -23.13 -11.67 -0.69
N ASP A 127 -24.12 -11.09 -1.40
CA ASP A 127 -25.40 -10.67 -0.82
C ASP A 127 -26.26 -11.82 -0.26
N ALA A 128 -25.97 -13.07 -0.67
CA ALA A 128 -26.67 -14.27 -0.22
C ALA A 128 -25.99 -14.98 0.96
N VAL A 129 -24.82 -14.50 1.40
CA VAL A 129 -24.08 -15.08 2.53
C VAL A 129 -24.76 -14.69 3.84
N LYS A 130 -25.18 -15.68 4.62
CA LYS A 130 -25.81 -15.46 5.93
C LYS A 130 -24.81 -14.85 6.92
N PRO A 131 -25.21 -13.83 7.70
CA PRO A 131 -24.32 -13.21 8.66
C PRO A 131 -23.76 -14.18 9.72
N VAL A 132 -22.47 -14.03 10.03
CA VAL A 132 -21.76 -14.80 11.07
C VAL A 132 -21.18 -13.88 12.12
N SER A 133 -21.20 -14.33 13.37
CA SER A 133 -20.50 -13.70 14.50
C SER A 133 -19.59 -14.73 15.18
N ALA A 134 -18.59 -14.25 15.91
CA ALA A 134 -17.73 -15.07 16.73
C ALA A 134 -17.82 -14.64 18.21
N GLU A 135 -17.61 -15.58 19.11
CA GLU A 135 -17.45 -15.33 20.53
C GLU A 135 -15.98 -15.53 20.91
N ILE A 136 -15.42 -14.54 21.61
CA ILE A 136 -14.01 -14.50 22.02
C ILE A 136 -13.98 -14.59 23.54
N PHE A 137 -13.32 -15.62 24.06
CA PHE A 137 -13.15 -15.88 25.48
C PHE A 137 -11.70 -15.61 25.90
N TRP A 138 -11.51 -15.11 27.10
CA TRP A 138 -10.20 -14.98 27.76
C TRP A 138 -10.34 -15.11 29.27
N LYS A 139 -9.21 -15.18 29.98
CA LYS A 139 -9.17 -15.10 31.43
C LYS A 139 -8.86 -13.68 31.89
N ASP A 140 -9.74 -13.13 32.73
CA ASP A 140 -9.49 -11.90 33.47
C ASP A 140 -9.45 -12.21 34.98
N ASN A 141 -8.31 -11.95 35.62
CA ASN A 141 -8.07 -12.26 37.03
C ASN A 141 -8.47 -13.71 37.40
N GLY A 142 -8.18 -14.65 36.50
CA GLY A 142 -8.48 -16.08 36.66
C GLY A 142 -9.93 -16.48 36.38
N LYS A 143 -10.82 -15.54 36.01
CA LYS A 143 -12.22 -15.81 35.63
C LYS A 143 -12.37 -15.83 34.12
N ASP A 144 -13.19 -16.75 33.62
CA ASP A 144 -13.53 -16.78 32.19
C ASP A 144 -14.53 -15.64 31.88
N VAL A 145 -14.17 -14.82 30.90
CA VAL A 145 -14.99 -13.72 30.37
C VAL A 145 -15.06 -13.85 28.85
N SER A 146 -16.12 -13.31 28.25
CA SER A 146 -16.29 -13.34 26.80
C SER A 146 -16.89 -12.07 26.24
N THR A 147 -16.64 -11.83 24.96
CA THR A 147 -17.29 -10.81 24.15
C THR A 147 -17.66 -11.39 22.81
N LYS A 148 -18.68 -10.83 22.17
CA LYS A 148 -19.18 -11.28 20.87
C LYS A 148 -18.90 -10.22 19.82
N THR A 149 -18.41 -10.65 18.66
CA THR A 149 -18.26 -9.75 17.51
C THR A 149 -19.62 -9.38 16.94
N ASP A 150 -19.67 -8.24 16.24
CA ASP A 150 -20.76 -7.96 15.32
C ASP A 150 -20.85 -9.05 14.25
N ALA A 151 -22.04 -9.19 13.65
CA ALA A 151 -22.27 -10.16 12.60
C ALA A 151 -21.92 -9.58 11.22
N VAL A 152 -21.24 -10.36 10.37
CA VAL A 152 -20.88 -9.95 9.01
C VAL A 152 -21.44 -10.91 7.96
N GLY A 153 -22.00 -10.34 6.89
CA GLY A 153 -22.37 -11.06 5.66
C GLY A 153 -21.20 -11.13 4.67
N GLY A 154 -21.48 -11.59 3.45
CA GLY A 154 -20.47 -11.79 2.41
C GLY A 154 -19.81 -10.50 1.97
N ASP A 155 -18.50 -10.56 1.82
CA ASP A 155 -17.57 -9.44 1.61
C ASP A 155 -17.63 -8.36 2.72
N GLY A 156 -18.19 -8.72 3.88
CA GLY A 156 -18.28 -7.88 5.06
C GLY A 156 -17.02 -7.92 5.93
N PHE A 157 -16.80 -6.84 6.66
CA PHE A 157 -15.73 -6.71 7.65
C PHE A 157 -16.20 -5.91 8.84
N VAL A 158 -15.90 -6.41 10.04
CA VAL A 158 -16.00 -5.67 11.30
C VAL A 158 -14.63 -5.71 11.96
N GLY A 159 -14.20 -4.59 12.51
CA GLY A 159 -12.89 -4.46 13.12
C GLY A 159 -12.41 -3.02 13.06
N GLY A 160 -12.42 -2.43 11.89
CA GLY A 160 -12.07 -1.03 11.67
C GLY A 160 -12.37 -0.51 10.27
N GLU A 161 -12.41 0.81 10.14
CA GLU A 161 -12.70 1.51 8.89
C GLU A 161 -12.08 2.91 8.86
N CYS A 162 -11.92 3.45 7.65
CA CYS A 162 -11.64 4.88 7.46
C CYS A 162 -12.92 5.68 7.67
N THR A 163 -12.98 6.47 8.74
CA THR A 163 -14.21 7.14 9.22
C THR A 163 -14.60 8.38 8.39
N VAL A 164 -13.74 8.78 7.44
CA VAL A 164 -13.98 9.93 6.55
C VAL A 164 -13.83 9.59 5.07
N ILE A 165 -13.85 8.30 4.73
CA ILE A 165 -13.69 7.82 3.35
C ILE A 165 -14.75 8.41 2.38
N ASP A 166 -15.92 8.79 2.90
CA ASP A 166 -17.00 9.41 2.16
C ASP A 166 -16.71 10.86 1.73
N LYS A 167 -15.74 11.51 2.37
CA LYS A 167 -15.26 12.85 2.01
C LYS A 167 -14.19 12.83 0.93
N TYR A 168 -13.57 11.68 0.68
CA TYR A 168 -12.50 11.57 -0.32
C TYR A 168 -13.03 11.89 -1.71
N ALA A 169 -12.27 12.69 -2.45
CA ALA A 169 -12.60 13.06 -3.81
C ALA A 169 -12.78 11.81 -4.67
N ARG A 170 -13.89 11.78 -5.41
CA ARG A 170 -14.23 10.69 -6.34
C ARG A 170 -14.93 11.25 -7.56
N THR A 171 -14.78 10.57 -8.69
CA THR A 171 -15.63 10.78 -9.86
C THR A 171 -17.06 10.32 -9.52
N PRO A 172 -18.10 11.19 -9.57
CA PRO A 172 -19.44 10.86 -9.10
C PRO A 172 -20.07 9.61 -9.73
N GLU A 173 -19.75 9.36 -11.00
CA GLU A 173 -20.21 8.24 -11.82
C GLU A 173 -19.60 6.90 -11.41
N LEU A 174 -18.45 6.94 -10.71
CA LEU A 174 -17.73 5.76 -10.25
C LEU A 174 -18.27 5.27 -8.89
N PRO A 175 -18.28 3.94 -8.64
CA PRO A 175 -18.64 3.36 -7.34
C PRO A 175 -17.96 4.02 -6.13
N LYS A 176 -18.66 4.01 -4.99
CA LYS A 176 -18.09 4.48 -3.72
C LYS A 176 -16.89 3.64 -3.29
N TYR A 177 -15.97 4.25 -2.56
CA TYR A 177 -14.85 3.56 -1.92
C TYR A 177 -15.34 2.63 -0.80
N TYR A 178 -14.60 1.55 -0.57
CA TYR A 178 -14.85 0.62 0.53
C TYR A 178 -14.11 1.11 1.79
N PRO A 179 -14.82 1.43 2.91
CA PRO A 179 -14.20 1.99 4.12
C PRO A 179 -13.09 1.11 4.73
N SER A 180 -13.14 -0.20 4.49
CA SER A 180 -12.16 -1.18 4.98
C SER A 180 -11.42 -1.91 3.85
N GLY A 181 -11.55 -1.43 2.60
CA GLY A 181 -11.09 -2.12 1.40
C GLY A 181 -11.88 -3.39 1.07
N LYS A 182 -11.73 -3.88 -0.16
CA LYS A 182 -12.33 -5.15 -0.62
C LYS A 182 -11.28 -6.26 -0.58
N ASP A 183 -11.61 -7.40 0.03
CA ASP A 183 -10.78 -8.61 -0.02
C ASP A 183 -11.38 -9.56 -1.04
N LEU A 184 -10.57 -10.04 -1.99
CA LEU A 184 -10.98 -11.06 -2.96
C LEU A 184 -10.75 -12.48 -2.44
N GLY A 185 -10.19 -12.63 -1.24
CA GLY A 185 -9.94 -13.93 -0.62
C GLY A 185 -8.69 -14.59 -1.19
N VAL A 186 -8.73 -15.90 -1.33
CA VAL A 186 -7.63 -16.71 -1.85
C VAL A 186 -7.92 -17.12 -3.30
N LEU A 187 -6.97 -16.86 -4.17
CA LEU A 187 -6.92 -17.31 -5.56
C LEU A 187 -6.01 -18.54 -5.61
N THR A 188 -6.50 -19.66 -6.15
CA THR A 188 -5.72 -20.92 -6.19
C THR A 188 -5.70 -21.54 -7.57
N GLY A 189 -4.67 -22.32 -7.90
CA GLY A 189 -4.58 -23.05 -9.17
C GLY A 189 -3.46 -22.53 -10.07
N SER A 190 -3.58 -22.78 -11.37
CA SER A 190 -2.72 -22.17 -12.38
C SER A 190 -2.91 -20.65 -12.43
N TRP A 191 -1.95 -19.93 -13.02
CA TRP A 191 -2.02 -18.48 -13.21
C TRP A 191 -3.31 -18.03 -13.90
N TYR A 192 -3.73 -18.75 -14.95
CA TYR A 192 -4.99 -18.49 -15.64
C TYR A 192 -6.20 -18.71 -14.71
N GLU A 193 -6.29 -19.83 -13.99
CA GLU A 193 -7.42 -20.13 -13.09
C GLU A 193 -7.53 -19.14 -11.93
N MET A 194 -6.39 -18.70 -11.38
CA MET A 194 -6.37 -17.61 -10.40
C MET A 194 -6.88 -16.30 -11.00
N GLY A 195 -6.53 -16.03 -12.26
CA GLY A 195 -7.03 -14.88 -13.01
C GLY A 195 -8.54 -14.92 -13.16
N VAL A 196 -9.08 -16.06 -13.57
CA VAL A 196 -10.53 -16.24 -13.71
C VAL A 196 -11.23 -15.95 -12.38
N GLN A 197 -10.74 -16.49 -11.27
CA GLN A 197 -11.28 -16.21 -9.93
C GLN A 197 -11.24 -14.71 -9.58
N TYR A 198 -10.12 -14.02 -9.88
CA TYR A 198 -10.02 -12.58 -9.65
C TYR A 198 -11.09 -11.83 -10.46
N GLY A 199 -11.18 -12.12 -11.76
CA GLY A 199 -12.11 -11.47 -12.68
C GLY A 199 -13.57 -11.69 -12.28
N GLU A 200 -13.93 -12.92 -11.87
CA GLU A 200 -15.28 -13.26 -11.40
C GLU A 200 -15.68 -12.46 -10.15
N ARG A 201 -14.73 -12.20 -9.24
CA ARG A 201 -14.98 -11.53 -7.94
C ARG A 201 -14.93 -10.00 -8.01
N SER A 202 -14.40 -9.43 -9.10
CA SER A 202 -14.16 -7.98 -9.21
C SER A 202 -14.52 -7.36 -10.57
N GLY A 203 -15.08 -8.13 -11.50
CA GLY A 203 -15.30 -7.71 -12.88
C GLY A 203 -16.13 -6.43 -13.03
N ARG A 204 -17.07 -6.18 -12.11
CA ARG A 204 -17.86 -4.95 -12.08
C ARG A 204 -16.99 -3.71 -11.87
N GLU A 205 -16.11 -3.74 -10.87
CA GLU A 205 -15.27 -2.58 -10.59
C GLU A 205 -14.09 -2.47 -11.57
N ILE A 206 -13.66 -3.61 -12.14
CA ILE A 206 -12.67 -3.63 -13.23
C ILE A 206 -13.16 -2.80 -14.43
N VAL A 207 -14.39 -3.01 -14.90
CA VAL A 207 -14.87 -2.29 -16.11
C VAL A 207 -14.96 -0.78 -15.87
N ASP A 208 -15.47 -0.37 -14.71
CA ASP A 208 -15.61 1.05 -14.35
C ASP A 208 -14.22 1.72 -14.28
N PHE A 209 -13.27 1.07 -13.61
CA PHE A 209 -11.91 1.58 -13.47
C PHE A 209 -11.15 1.62 -14.81
N PHE A 210 -11.27 0.56 -15.60
CA PHE A 210 -10.67 0.48 -16.92
C PHE A 210 -11.20 1.60 -17.84
N ASP A 211 -12.53 1.75 -17.96
CA ASP A 211 -13.13 2.73 -18.87
C ASP A 211 -12.74 4.17 -18.49
N TYR A 212 -12.61 4.44 -17.19
CA TYR A 212 -12.12 5.72 -16.70
C TYR A 212 -10.65 5.94 -17.07
N ARG A 213 -9.73 5.07 -16.64
CA ARG A 213 -8.28 5.23 -16.84
C ARG A 213 -7.90 5.15 -18.31
N PHE A 214 -8.38 4.15 -19.04
CA PHE A 214 -8.10 4.00 -20.46
C PHE A 214 -8.66 5.19 -21.25
N GLY A 215 -9.85 5.69 -20.89
CA GLY A 215 -10.43 6.87 -21.52
C GLY A 215 -9.54 8.12 -21.40
N ALA A 216 -9.01 8.38 -20.21
CA ALA A 216 -8.07 9.49 -19.99
C ALA A 216 -6.79 9.35 -20.83
N HIS A 217 -6.25 8.13 -20.94
CA HIS A 217 -5.10 7.86 -21.81
C HIS A 217 -5.42 8.00 -23.30
N VAL A 218 -6.61 7.57 -23.76
CA VAL A 218 -7.05 7.73 -25.15
C VAL A 218 -7.23 9.21 -25.50
N GLU A 219 -7.81 10.02 -24.60
CA GLU A 219 -7.93 11.47 -24.81
C GLU A 219 -6.56 12.14 -24.94
N LYS A 220 -5.59 11.69 -24.12
CA LYS A 220 -4.24 12.27 -24.09
C LYS A 220 -3.36 11.86 -25.27
N TYR A 221 -3.34 10.57 -25.61
CA TYR A 221 -2.38 9.99 -26.56
C TYR A 221 -3.01 9.52 -27.88
N GLY A 222 -4.33 9.35 -27.93
CA GLY A 222 -5.03 8.72 -29.03
C GLY A 222 -4.99 7.19 -28.96
N LEU A 223 -6.09 6.55 -29.37
CA LEU A 223 -6.28 5.09 -29.26
C LEU A 223 -5.18 4.29 -29.95
N LYS A 224 -4.85 4.64 -31.20
CA LYS A 224 -3.86 3.88 -31.99
C LYS A 224 -2.50 3.83 -31.28
N HIS A 225 -2.03 4.97 -30.78
CA HIS A 225 -0.73 5.06 -30.11
C HIS A 225 -0.73 4.30 -28.80
N LEU A 226 -1.80 4.45 -28.00
CA LEU A 226 -1.92 3.71 -26.75
C LEU A 226 -1.86 2.18 -26.97
N LEU A 227 -2.48 1.66 -28.03
CA LEU A 227 -2.39 0.24 -28.36
C LEU A 227 -0.97 -0.21 -28.74
N GLU A 228 -0.22 0.62 -29.47
CA GLU A 228 1.19 0.37 -29.80
C GLU A 228 2.05 0.32 -28.52
N ASP A 229 1.81 1.23 -27.57
CA ASP A 229 2.52 1.27 -26.28
C ASP A 229 2.23 0.05 -25.42
N ILE A 230 0.95 -0.36 -25.32
CA ILE A 230 0.55 -1.57 -24.60
C ILE A 230 1.27 -2.79 -25.17
N SER A 231 1.35 -2.93 -26.50
CA SER A 231 2.07 -4.04 -27.14
C SER A 231 3.56 -4.06 -26.82
N ARG A 232 4.21 -2.88 -26.66
CA ARG A 232 5.63 -2.80 -26.28
C ARG A 232 5.85 -3.25 -24.83
N TYR A 233 4.97 -2.87 -23.91
CA TYR A 233 5.03 -3.36 -22.53
C TYR A 233 4.74 -4.86 -22.44
N GLU A 234 3.74 -5.35 -23.18
CA GLU A 234 3.42 -6.77 -23.26
C GLU A 234 4.63 -7.60 -23.72
N ALA A 235 5.35 -7.12 -24.75
CA ALA A 235 6.54 -7.79 -25.26
C ALA A 235 7.63 -7.95 -24.19
N GLN A 236 7.86 -6.94 -23.35
CA GLN A 236 8.81 -7.04 -22.23
C GLN A 236 8.30 -7.98 -21.13
N ALA A 237 7.02 -7.89 -20.78
CA ALA A 237 6.41 -8.78 -19.80
C ALA A 237 6.51 -10.25 -20.23
N LYS A 238 6.29 -10.55 -21.51
CA LYS A 238 6.40 -11.90 -22.08
C LYS A 238 7.80 -12.50 -21.94
N LEU A 239 8.85 -11.69 -22.10
CA LEU A 239 10.23 -12.13 -21.96
C LEU A 239 10.63 -12.33 -20.49
N PHE A 240 10.03 -11.56 -19.58
CA PHE A 240 10.40 -11.57 -18.17
C PHE A 240 9.57 -12.56 -17.34
N PHE A 241 8.25 -12.55 -17.51
CA PHE A 241 7.31 -13.36 -16.73
C PHE A 241 6.03 -13.69 -17.52
N PRO A 242 6.10 -14.65 -18.46
CA PRO A 242 4.94 -15.01 -19.28
C PRO A 242 3.75 -15.52 -18.45
N GLU A 243 3.99 -16.14 -17.29
CA GLU A 243 2.94 -16.54 -16.34
C GLU A 243 2.12 -15.35 -15.83
N GLY A 244 2.71 -14.16 -15.72
CA GLY A 244 1.96 -12.95 -15.39
C GLY A 244 0.94 -12.57 -16.48
N LEU A 245 1.24 -12.86 -17.75
CA LEU A 245 0.30 -12.65 -18.86
C LEU A 245 -0.83 -13.68 -18.86
N GLU A 246 -0.55 -14.91 -18.43
CA GLU A 246 -1.59 -15.92 -18.17
C GLU A 246 -2.56 -15.46 -17.09
N PHE A 247 -2.04 -14.84 -16.04
CA PHE A 247 -2.85 -14.25 -14.99
C PHE A 247 -3.72 -13.11 -15.54
N ALA A 248 -3.13 -12.17 -16.31
CA ALA A 248 -3.88 -11.10 -16.98
C ALA A 248 -5.00 -11.64 -17.88
N ARG A 249 -4.71 -12.68 -18.67
CA ARG A 249 -5.70 -13.33 -19.52
C ARG A 249 -6.86 -13.91 -18.70
N GLY A 250 -6.55 -14.65 -17.65
CA GLY A 250 -7.57 -15.18 -16.74
C GLY A 250 -8.44 -14.08 -16.14
N ILE A 251 -7.86 -12.95 -15.71
CA ILE A 251 -8.64 -11.81 -15.18
C ILE A 251 -9.60 -11.27 -16.24
N GLY A 252 -9.12 -11.10 -17.47
CA GLY A 252 -9.94 -10.61 -18.59
C GLY A 252 -11.12 -11.53 -18.91
N ASP A 253 -10.89 -12.84 -18.90
CA ASP A 253 -11.92 -13.84 -19.19
C ASP A 253 -12.90 -13.99 -18.01
N GLY A 254 -12.41 -14.01 -16.77
CA GLY A 254 -13.27 -14.04 -15.57
C GLY A 254 -14.15 -12.80 -15.43
N ALA A 255 -13.70 -11.65 -15.94
CA ALA A 255 -14.45 -10.39 -15.94
C ALA A 255 -15.29 -10.17 -17.22
N GLU A 256 -15.35 -11.14 -18.15
CA GLU A 256 -15.97 -10.99 -19.49
C GLU A 256 -17.40 -10.43 -19.43
N LYS A 257 -18.22 -10.94 -18.49
CA LYS A 257 -19.61 -10.49 -18.30
C LYS A 257 -19.73 -8.96 -18.17
N PHE A 258 -18.72 -8.32 -17.58
CA PHE A 258 -18.69 -6.88 -17.34
C PHE A 258 -17.84 -6.16 -18.39
N LEU A 259 -16.66 -6.68 -18.73
CA LEU A 259 -15.76 -6.06 -19.71
C LEU A 259 -16.33 -6.02 -21.13
N SER A 260 -17.28 -6.91 -21.47
CA SER A 260 -18.05 -6.84 -22.72
C SER A 260 -18.99 -5.63 -22.80
N GLN A 261 -19.27 -4.97 -21.67
CA GLN A 261 -20.09 -3.77 -21.58
C GLN A 261 -19.25 -2.48 -21.59
N SER A 262 -17.92 -2.60 -21.57
CA SER A 262 -16.98 -1.48 -21.68
C SER A 262 -17.25 -0.64 -22.93
N LYS A 263 -17.11 0.69 -22.80
CA LYS A 263 -17.20 1.61 -23.96
C LYS A 263 -16.14 1.34 -25.02
N PHE A 264 -15.07 0.62 -24.68
CA PHE A 264 -13.98 0.22 -25.58
C PHE A 264 -14.01 -1.28 -25.94
N HIS A 265 -15.15 -1.97 -25.76
CA HIS A 265 -15.24 -3.42 -26.05
C HIS A 265 -14.84 -3.79 -27.49
N GLY A 266 -15.17 -2.95 -28.47
CA GLY A 266 -14.81 -3.17 -29.88
C GLY A 266 -13.38 -2.76 -30.24
N ASP A 267 -12.69 -2.02 -29.36
CA ASP A 267 -11.40 -1.40 -29.67
C ASP A 267 -10.20 -2.22 -29.14
N ILE A 268 -10.40 -2.96 -28.04
CA ILE A 268 -9.34 -3.68 -27.34
C ILE A 268 -9.88 -4.95 -26.67
N SER A 269 -9.12 -6.05 -26.75
CA SER A 269 -9.50 -7.33 -26.14
C SER A 269 -9.47 -7.26 -24.62
N ASN A 270 -10.30 -8.07 -23.93
CA ASN A 270 -10.35 -8.10 -22.47
C ASN A 270 -8.98 -8.40 -21.84
N TYR A 271 -8.20 -9.30 -22.46
CA TYR A 271 -6.81 -9.54 -22.07
C TYR A 271 -5.95 -8.27 -22.09
N LEU A 272 -5.96 -7.53 -23.21
CA LEU A 272 -5.15 -6.32 -23.34
C LEU A 272 -5.63 -5.16 -22.45
N LYS A 273 -6.92 -5.15 -22.05
CA LYS A 273 -7.41 -4.24 -21.00
C LYS A 273 -6.70 -4.48 -19.67
N ILE A 274 -6.48 -5.74 -19.30
CA ILE A 274 -5.75 -6.09 -18.08
C ILE A 274 -4.25 -5.79 -18.22
N VAL A 275 -3.65 -6.06 -19.38
CA VAL A 275 -2.26 -5.67 -19.64
C VAL A 275 -2.08 -4.15 -19.51
N PHE A 276 -3.00 -3.36 -20.08
CA PHE A 276 -3.02 -1.91 -19.92
C PHE A 276 -3.07 -1.48 -18.46
N MET A 277 -3.98 -2.03 -17.65
CA MET A 277 -4.05 -1.68 -16.23
C MET A 277 -2.75 -1.98 -15.48
N ASN A 278 -1.92 -2.91 -15.96
CA ASN A 278 -0.63 -3.23 -15.36
C ASN A 278 0.55 -2.48 -16.01
N CYS A 279 0.28 -1.52 -16.89
CA CYS A 279 1.25 -0.54 -17.40
C CYS A 279 0.77 0.93 -17.33
N ASP A 280 -0.48 1.19 -16.96
CA ASP A 280 -1.07 2.53 -16.94
C ASP A 280 -0.28 3.49 -16.04
N ASN A 281 0.12 3.08 -14.82
CA ASN A 281 0.92 3.93 -13.93
C ASN A 281 2.24 4.34 -14.58
N CYS A 282 2.83 3.46 -15.38
CA CYS A 282 4.06 3.79 -16.09
C CYS A 282 3.84 4.86 -17.17
N LEU A 283 2.68 4.84 -17.83
CA LEU A 283 2.30 5.85 -18.82
C LEU A 283 1.83 7.16 -18.15
N PHE A 284 1.08 7.06 -17.06
CA PHE A 284 0.49 8.18 -16.32
C PHE A 284 1.58 9.09 -15.75
N TYR A 285 2.56 8.48 -15.08
CA TYR A 285 3.66 9.21 -14.44
C TYR A 285 4.82 9.55 -15.39
N GLY A 286 4.65 9.22 -16.68
CA GLY A 286 5.41 9.80 -17.77
C GLY A 286 5.93 8.79 -18.77
N HIS A 287 5.74 9.15 -20.03
CA HIS A 287 5.96 8.30 -21.18
C HIS A 287 7.46 8.01 -21.44
N PRO A 288 7.82 6.79 -21.93
CA PRO A 288 9.17 6.49 -22.38
C PRO A 288 9.63 7.26 -23.63
N GLY A 289 10.87 7.78 -23.59
CA GLY A 289 11.59 8.34 -24.74
C GLY A 289 11.12 9.70 -25.26
N PRO A 290 11.77 10.25 -26.31
CA PRO A 290 11.35 11.45 -27.02
C PRO A 290 10.12 11.16 -27.90
N ALA A 291 9.29 10.18 -27.53
CA ALA A 291 8.09 9.81 -28.25
C ALA A 291 7.19 11.03 -28.46
N ASP A 292 7.25 12.02 -27.57
CA ASP A 292 6.58 13.29 -27.78
C ASP A 292 7.08 14.04 -29.06
N ALA A 293 8.30 13.81 -29.57
CA ALA A 293 8.82 14.34 -30.85
C ALA A 293 8.46 13.44 -32.04
N ASP A 294 8.47 12.12 -31.86
CA ASP A 294 8.00 11.16 -32.89
C ASP A 294 6.47 11.20 -33.07
N HIS A 295 5.74 11.83 -32.14
CA HIS A 295 4.28 11.95 -32.15
C HIS A 295 3.78 13.39 -32.36
N GLY A 296 4.67 14.33 -32.70
CA GLY A 296 4.30 15.71 -33.00
C GLY A 296 3.79 16.52 -31.80
N LEU A 297 4.07 16.07 -30.58
CA LEU A 297 3.76 16.83 -29.36
C LEU A 297 4.76 18.00 -29.21
N PRO A 298 4.29 19.16 -28.73
CA PRO A 298 5.13 20.36 -28.65
C PRO A 298 6.33 20.16 -27.71
N PRO A 299 7.50 20.77 -28.00
CA PRO A 299 8.74 20.68 -27.20
C PRO A 299 8.58 20.92 -25.69
N SER A 300 7.57 21.66 -25.26
CA SER A 300 7.25 21.91 -23.85
C SER A 300 6.66 20.70 -23.12
N ARG A 301 6.36 19.59 -23.81
CA ARG A 301 5.86 18.33 -23.24
C ARG A 301 6.87 17.18 -23.30
N LEU A 302 8.06 17.45 -23.85
CA LEU A 302 8.86 16.49 -24.61
C LEU A 302 10.06 15.90 -23.82
N ALA A 303 10.37 16.46 -22.65
CA ALA A 303 11.35 15.90 -21.72
C ALA A 303 11.16 16.54 -20.34
N ASP A 304 11.22 15.74 -19.28
CA ASP A 304 11.31 16.17 -17.87
C ASP A 304 10.11 16.92 -17.25
N VAL A 305 9.04 17.20 -17.99
CA VAL A 305 7.85 17.83 -17.40
C VAL A 305 6.92 16.74 -16.88
N ARG A 306 6.99 16.45 -15.56
CA ARG A 306 5.82 15.90 -14.87
C ARG A 306 4.70 16.89 -15.18
N GLU A 307 3.67 16.48 -15.94
CA GLU A 307 2.43 17.26 -15.98
C GLU A 307 2.07 17.52 -14.52
N THR A 308 1.78 18.78 -14.18
CA THR A 308 1.46 19.16 -12.81
C THR A 308 0.30 18.30 -12.35
N SER A 309 0.61 17.20 -11.67
CA SER A 309 -0.41 16.41 -11.02
C SER A 309 -1.02 17.34 -9.98
N PRO A 310 -2.36 17.43 -9.91
CA PRO A 310 -3.01 18.18 -8.84
C PRO A 310 -2.66 17.59 -7.47
N VAL A 311 -2.12 16.35 -7.44
CA VAL A 311 -1.67 15.66 -6.23
C VAL A 311 -0.19 15.24 -6.29
N GLN A 312 0.50 15.36 -5.17
CA GLN A 312 1.92 15.04 -5.04
C GLN A 312 2.14 13.59 -4.57
N ASP A 313 2.91 12.82 -5.33
CA ASP A 313 3.32 11.47 -4.94
C ASP A 313 4.18 11.53 -3.65
N ALA A 314 3.70 10.89 -2.59
CA ALA A 314 4.28 11.05 -1.26
C ALA A 314 4.59 9.75 -0.49
N CYS A 315 4.65 8.60 -1.18
CA CYS A 315 4.81 7.28 -0.52
C CYS A 315 6.01 7.22 0.42
N SER A 316 5.85 6.57 1.57
CA SER A 316 6.86 6.49 2.63
C SER A 316 7.05 5.08 3.14
N MET A 317 8.30 4.61 3.21
CA MET A 317 8.64 3.24 3.59
C MET A 317 9.79 3.14 4.59
N ILE A 318 9.69 2.17 5.50
CA ILE A 318 10.81 1.75 6.36
C ILE A 318 10.86 0.24 6.50
N ALA A 319 12.05 -0.32 6.43
CA ALA A 319 12.32 -1.70 6.83
C ALA A 319 13.08 -1.70 8.17
N LEU A 320 12.65 -2.55 9.08
CA LEU A 320 13.20 -2.75 10.42
C LEU A 320 13.64 -4.21 10.55
N LEU A 321 14.91 -4.48 10.80
CA LEU A 321 15.49 -5.80 11.02
C LEU A 321 15.61 -6.08 12.52
N GLY A 322 14.74 -6.95 13.03
CA GLY A 322 14.78 -7.35 14.42
C GLY A 322 16.03 -8.15 14.78
N SER A 323 16.57 -8.93 13.85
CA SER A 323 17.86 -9.64 14.00
C SER A 323 19.07 -8.72 14.22
N LYS A 324 18.91 -7.41 13.96
CA LYS A 324 19.91 -6.36 14.23
C LYS A 324 19.52 -5.44 15.38
N GLY A 325 18.45 -5.76 16.12
CA GLY A 325 18.02 -5.01 17.30
C GLY A 325 17.16 -3.79 17.00
N ALA A 326 16.62 -3.63 15.78
CA ALA A 326 15.77 -2.49 15.45
C ALA A 326 14.44 -2.50 16.22
N THR A 327 13.95 -3.68 16.60
CA THR A 327 12.64 -3.89 17.22
C THR A 327 12.77 -4.48 18.62
N ALA A 328 11.76 -4.26 19.46
CA ALA A 328 11.75 -4.66 20.86
C ALA A 328 11.64 -6.18 21.05
N ASP A 329 10.91 -6.86 20.17
CA ASP A 329 10.65 -8.30 20.22
C ASP A 329 11.55 -9.11 19.26
N GLY A 330 12.47 -8.44 18.57
CA GLY A 330 13.39 -9.07 17.61
C GLY A 330 12.73 -9.47 16.29
N THR A 331 11.48 -9.09 16.02
CA THR A 331 10.81 -9.33 14.75
C THR A 331 11.22 -8.30 13.69
N SER A 332 11.15 -8.68 12.43
CA SER A 332 11.47 -7.82 11.29
C SER A 332 10.20 -7.36 10.60
N MET A 333 10.12 -6.05 10.31
CA MET A 333 8.91 -5.43 9.76
C MET A 333 9.19 -4.49 8.59
N LEU A 334 8.35 -4.58 7.55
CA LEU A 334 8.28 -3.60 6.47
C LEU A 334 7.00 -2.79 6.60
N VAL A 335 7.14 -1.47 6.65
CA VAL A 335 6.02 -0.52 6.82
C VAL A 335 5.96 0.41 5.63
N HIS A 336 4.74 0.67 5.13
CA HIS A 336 4.50 1.51 3.97
C HIS A 336 3.21 2.33 4.13
N ASN A 337 3.29 3.63 3.82
CA ASN A 337 2.15 4.45 3.44
C ASN A 337 2.18 4.65 1.93
N ASN A 338 1.08 4.28 1.29
CA ASN A 338 0.86 4.51 -0.13
C ASN A 338 0.15 5.86 -0.32
N ASP A 339 0.75 6.78 -1.06
CA ASP A 339 0.21 8.13 -1.27
C ASP A 339 -0.01 8.37 -2.76
N GLY A 340 -1.23 8.78 -3.10
CA GLY A 340 -1.66 9.11 -4.45
C GLY A 340 -2.93 9.97 -4.42
N ASP A 341 -3.48 10.30 -5.58
CA ASP A 341 -4.75 11.01 -5.64
C ASP A 341 -5.92 10.10 -5.27
N PHE A 342 -6.93 10.66 -4.61
CA PHE A 342 -8.02 9.82 -4.13
C PHE A 342 -8.92 9.31 -5.25
N ILE A 343 -9.05 10.08 -6.33
CA ILE A 343 -9.91 9.77 -7.47
C ILE A 343 -9.48 8.45 -8.12
N ASP A 344 -8.18 8.30 -8.35
CA ASP A 344 -7.61 7.22 -9.16
C ASP A 344 -7.08 6.06 -8.32
N GLU A 345 -6.73 6.31 -7.06
CA GLU A 345 -5.97 5.35 -6.27
C GLU A 345 -6.72 4.81 -5.03
N THR A 346 -7.89 5.32 -4.63
CA THR A 346 -8.56 4.87 -3.38
C THR A 346 -9.35 3.56 -3.51
N TRP A 347 -9.58 3.02 -4.72
CA TRP A 347 -10.19 1.70 -4.84
C TRP A 347 -9.22 0.60 -4.46
N ARG A 348 -9.22 0.27 -3.17
CA ARG A 348 -8.23 -0.61 -2.60
C ARG A 348 -8.73 -2.05 -2.39
N TYR A 349 -8.01 -2.96 -3.03
CA TYR A 349 -8.28 -4.38 -3.09
C TYR A 349 -7.13 -5.13 -2.44
N THR A 350 -7.45 -6.27 -1.83
CA THR A 350 -6.47 -7.21 -1.28
C THR A 350 -6.80 -8.62 -1.71
N TYR A 351 -5.79 -9.47 -1.84
CA TYR A 351 -5.99 -10.90 -2.08
C TYR A 351 -4.74 -11.69 -1.69
N ILE A 352 -4.90 -12.99 -1.47
CA ILE A 352 -3.81 -13.96 -1.43
C ILE A 352 -3.87 -14.78 -2.71
N ALA A 353 -2.77 -14.87 -3.46
CA ALA A 353 -2.64 -15.81 -4.57
C ALA A 353 -1.73 -16.96 -4.18
N ALA A 354 -2.17 -18.19 -4.45
CA ALA A 354 -1.44 -19.42 -4.18
C ALA A 354 -1.32 -20.22 -5.50
N PRO A 355 -0.37 -19.84 -6.37
CA PRO A 355 -0.12 -20.56 -7.62
C PRO A 355 0.34 -21.99 -7.35
N THR A 356 -0.02 -22.91 -8.24
CA THR A 356 0.47 -24.31 -8.19
C THR A 356 1.98 -24.45 -8.38
N ASN A 357 2.64 -23.43 -8.94
CA ASN A 357 4.06 -23.45 -9.28
C ASN A 357 4.83 -22.22 -8.76
N GLY A 358 4.52 -21.74 -7.55
CA GLY A 358 5.24 -20.62 -6.95
C GLY A 358 4.94 -20.45 -5.46
N ASN A 359 5.50 -19.41 -4.88
CA ASN A 359 5.20 -18.99 -3.52
C ASN A 359 3.79 -18.39 -3.47
N ALA A 360 3.04 -18.68 -2.40
CA ALA A 360 1.84 -17.93 -2.12
C ALA A 360 2.21 -16.51 -1.66
N PHE A 361 1.45 -15.52 -2.12
CA PHE A 361 1.72 -14.12 -1.83
C PHE A 361 0.44 -13.32 -1.57
N TRP A 362 0.57 -12.30 -0.74
CA TRP A 362 -0.43 -11.28 -0.52
C TRP A 362 -0.13 -10.05 -1.37
N SER A 363 -1.19 -9.46 -1.92
CA SER A 363 -1.14 -8.21 -2.68
C SER A 363 -2.15 -7.21 -2.17
N SER A 364 -1.76 -5.93 -2.24
CA SER A 364 -2.66 -4.78 -2.21
C SER A 364 -2.60 -4.06 -3.55
N THR A 365 -3.78 -3.77 -4.10
CA THR A 365 -3.92 -3.36 -5.50
C THR A 365 -5.17 -2.50 -5.72
N THR A 366 -5.40 -2.08 -6.96
CA THR A 366 -6.68 -1.55 -7.45
C THR A 366 -7.33 -2.54 -8.43
N PRO A 367 -8.62 -2.38 -8.81
CA PRO A 367 -9.30 -3.32 -9.70
C PRO A 367 -8.50 -3.62 -10.97
N GLY A 368 -8.28 -4.91 -11.25
CA GLY A 368 -7.59 -5.37 -12.46
C GLY A 368 -6.06 -5.24 -12.47
N LYS A 369 -5.45 -4.66 -11.44
CA LYS A 369 -3.99 -4.62 -11.27
C LYS A 369 -3.50 -5.79 -10.42
N PHE A 370 -2.30 -6.30 -10.69
CA PHE A 370 -1.68 -7.34 -9.86
C PHE A 370 -1.22 -6.79 -8.52
N PHE A 371 -0.54 -5.65 -8.57
CA PHE A 371 -0.02 -4.91 -7.44
C PHE A 371 -0.22 -3.44 -7.74
N ASP A 372 -0.48 -2.67 -6.68
CA ASP A 372 -0.15 -1.26 -6.75
C ASP A 372 1.31 -1.09 -6.31
N ILE A 373 1.62 -1.20 -5.02
CA ILE A 373 2.95 -0.78 -4.55
C ILE A 373 3.61 -1.73 -3.52
N MET A 374 2.87 -2.64 -2.87
CA MET A 374 3.45 -3.51 -1.83
C MET A 374 2.84 -4.92 -1.79
N GLY A 375 3.65 -5.90 -1.41
CA GLY A 375 3.23 -7.27 -1.12
C GLY A 375 4.20 -8.05 -0.22
N ALA A 376 3.80 -9.26 0.13
CA ALA A 376 4.60 -10.20 0.92
C ALA A 376 4.29 -11.64 0.52
N ASN A 377 5.21 -12.57 0.77
CA ASN A 377 5.01 -13.99 0.46
C ASN A 377 5.19 -14.92 1.66
N ASN A 378 4.77 -16.18 1.48
CA ASN A 378 4.82 -17.24 2.49
C ASN A 378 6.24 -17.70 2.87
N GLN A 379 7.29 -17.16 2.23
CA GLN A 379 8.70 -17.46 2.53
C GLN A 379 9.31 -16.44 3.50
N GLY A 380 8.55 -15.42 3.94
CA GLY A 380 9.05 -14.35 4.78
C GLY A 380 9.79 -13.26 4.01
N LEU A 381 9.40 -13.02 2.75
CA LEU A 381 9.86 -11.88 1.94
C LEU A 381 8.75 -10.84 1.86
N ALA A 382 9.09 -9.58 2.13
CA ALA A 382 8.23 -8.43 1.91
C ALA A 382 8.91 -7.44 0.96
N MET A 383 8.13 -6.85 0.05
CA MET A 383 8.62 -5.88 -0.92
C MET A 383 7.61 -4.74 -1.07
N ALA A 384 8.12 -3.53 -1.15
CA ALA A 384 7.35 -2.36 -1.52
C ALA A 384 8.15 -1.48 -2.48
N LEU A 385 7.48 -0.55 -3.14
CA LEU A 385 8.16 0.45 -3.95
C LEU A 385 7.65 1.85 -3.71
N THR A 386 8.33 2.82 -4.30
CA THR A 386 7.83 4.18 -4.43
C THR A 386 8.40 4.75 -5.73
N VAL A 387 7.87 5.87 -6.19
CA VAL A 387 8.51 6.65 -7.25
C VAL A 387 9.91 7.04 -6.78
N GLY A 388 10.91 7.05 -7.67
CA GLY A 388 12.24 7.54 -7.34
C GLY A 388 12.41 9.00 -7.73
N GLY A 389 13.39 9.28 -8.58
CA GLY A 389 13.60 10.57 -9.24
C GLY A 389 12.64 10.87 -10.41
N ASN A 390 12.77 12.08 -10.96
CA ASN A 390 11.93 12.58 -12.05
C ASN A 390 12.71 13.04 -13.28
N LYS A 391 14.02 13.32 -13.16
CA LYS A 391 14.83 13.71 -14.32
C LYS A 391 15.13 12.49 -15.17
N THR A 392 14.90 12.59 -16.47
CA THR A 392 14.89 11.44 -17.39
C THR A 392 15.97 11.50 -18.45
N TRP A 393 16.63 12.65 -18.64
CA TRP A 393 17.58 12.84 -19.71
C TRP A 393 19.05 12.92 -19.25
N ILE A 394 19.84 12.10 -19.92
CA ILE A 394 21.29 11.93 -20.11
C ILE A 394 22.06 12.81 -21.09
N PRO A 395 22.11 14.17 -21.10
CA PRO A 395 22.69 14.91 -22.23
C PRO A 395 24.08 14.45 -22.68
N SER A 396 24.98 14.16 -21.74
CA SER A 396 26.35 13.74 -22.04
C SER A 396 26.46 12.31 -22.60
N GLN A 397 25.43 11.48 -22.40
CA GLN A 397 25.37 10.09 -22.85
C GLN A 397 24.35 9.89 -23.98
N ASN A 398 23.52 10.91 -24.25
CA ASN A 398 22.39 10.85 -25.16
C ASN A 398 21.43 9.69 -24.86
N ILE A 399 21.13 9.45 -23.58
CA ILE A 399 20.27 8.34 -23.10
C ILE A 399 19.08 8.85 -22.29
N TYR A 400 17.90 8.29 -22.56
CA TYR A 400 16.72 8.45 -21.71
C TYR A 400 16.63 7.35 -20.66
N GLU A 401 16.25 7.72 -19.45
CA GLU A 401 16.16 6.85 -18.27
C GLU A 401 14.73 6.41 -17.96
N ARG A 402 13.88 6.48 -19.00
CA ARG A 402 12.58 5.81 -19.12
C ARG A 402 12.55 4.98 -20.40
N ALA A 403 11.93 3.80 -20.35
CA ALA A 403 11.86 2.87 -21.47
C ALA A 403 10.54 2.11 -21.47
N PHE A 404 10.15 1.54 -22.62
CA PHE A 404 9.18 0.45 -22.65
C PHE A 404 9.86 -0.82 -22.10
N GLY A 405 10.01 -0.86 -20.78
CA GLY A 405 10.63 -1.95 -20.02
C GLY A 405 9.61 -2.84 -19.33
N VAL A 406 10.09 -3.69 -18.42
CA VAL A 406 9.22 -4.45 -17.53
C VAL A 406 8.66 -3.50 -16.47
N THR A 407 7.34 -3.43 -16.37
CA THR A 407 6.66 -2.57 -15.38
C THR A 407 6.84 -3.13 -13.97
N PHE A 408 6.75 -2.25 -12.98
CA PHE A 408 6.97 -2.65 -11.59
C PHE A 408 5.94 -3.68 -11.11
N GLN A 409 4.73 -3.71 -11.68
CA GLN A 409 3.70 -4.68 -11.36
C GLN A 409 4.15 -6.11 -11.69
N TYR A 410 4.75 -6.32 -12.87
CA TYR A 410 5.30 -7.62 -13.25
C TYR A 410 6.57 -7.96 -12.44
N ILE A 411 7.39 -6.96 -12.10
CA ILE A 411 8.57 -7.15 -11.25
C ILE A 411 8.16 -7.65 -9.86
N LEU A 412 7.23 -6.97 -9.18
CA LEU A 412 6.70 -7.38 -7.89
C LEU A 412 6.03 -8.75 -7.97
N LEU A 413 5.20 -8.98 -8.99
CA LEU A 413 4.50 -10.25 -9.17
C LEU A 413 5.47 -11.40 -9.31
N LYS A 414 6.48 -11.28 -10.17
CA LYS A 414 7.48 -12.33 -10.33
C LYS A 414 8.30 -12.51 -9.04
N ALA A 415 8.78 -11.42 -8.45
CA ALA A 415 9.61 -11.51 -7.25
C ALA A 415 8.87 -12.17 -6.08
N LEU A 416 7.66 -11.73 -5.76
CA LEU A 416 6.90 -12.28 -4.64
C LEU A 416 6.42 -13.72 -4.90
N SER A 417 6.16 -14.10 -6.15
CA SER A 417 5.73 -15.46 -6.49
C SER A 417 6.87 -16.46 -6.69
N THR A 418 8.14 -16.02 -6.77
CA THR A 418 9.27 -16.94 -7.06
C THR A 418 10.44 -16.81 -6.10
N ALA A 419 10.77 -15.62 -5.62
CA ALA A 419 11.89 -15.40 -4.72
C ALA A 419 11.55 -15.79 -3.28
N LYS A 420 12.50 -16.44 -2.61
CA LYS A 420 12.37 -16.89 -1.21
C LYS A 420 13.13 -16.02 -0.22
N SER A 421 13.90 -15.05 -0.72
CA SER A 421 14.78 -14.21 0.08
C SER A 421 15.07 -12.88 -0.63
N VAL A 422 15.60 -11.92 0.11
CA VAL A 422 16.02 -10.62 -0.41
C VAL A 422 17.09 -10.74 -1.49
N PRO A 423 18.15 -11.58 -1.38
CA PRO A 423 19.12 -11.78 -2.46
C PRO A 423 18.50 -12.26 -3.79
N GLU A 424 17.55 -13.19 -3.74
CA GLU A 424 16.86 -13.67 -4.95
C GLU A 424 15.97 -12.58 -5.56
N ALA A 425 15.25 -11.82 -4.74
CA ALA A 425 14.44 -10.69 -5.19
C ALA A 425 15.30 -9.57 -5.78
N LEU A 426 16.45 -9.29 -5.17
CA LEU A 426 17.43 -8.32 -5.65
C LEU A 426 17.91 -8.69 -7.06
N GLU A 427 18.20 -9.96 -7.33
CA GLU A 427 18.60 -10.42 -8.66
C GLU A 427 17.49 -10.12 -9.69
N LEU A 428 16.23 -10.42 -9.36
CA LEU A 428 15.10 -10.20 -10.25
C LEU A 428 14.87 -8.72 -10.55
N VAL A 429 15.00 -7.83 -9.56
CA VAL A 429 14.83 -6.38 -9.75
C VAL A 429 16.01 -5.76 -10.50
N THR A 430 17.24 -6.25 -10.28
CA THR A 430 18.44 -5.63 -10.85
C THR A 430 18.83 -6.26 -12.19
N VAL A 431 19.11 -7.54 -12.23
CA VAL A 431 19.70 -8.22 -13.39
C VAL A 431 18.75 -9.11 -14.17
N ALA A 432 17.52 -9.31 -13.68
CA ALA A 432 16.50 -10.21 -14.24
C ALA A 432 16.86 -11.70 -14.14
N THR A 433 16.11 -12.56 -14.85
CA THR A 433 16.44 -13.98 -14.94
C THR A 433 17.50 -14.27 -16.01
N PRO A 434 18.18 -15.43 -15.93
CA PRO A 434 19.05 -15.90 -17.02
C PRO A 434 18.35 -15.94 -18.39
N GLU A 435 17.09 -16.35 -18.44
CA GLU A 435 16.30 -16.45 -19.68
C GLU A 435 16.07 -15.07 -20.30
N TYR A 436 15.70 -14.07 -19.47
CA TYR A 436 15.53 -12.70 -19.91
C TYR A 436 16.83 -12.11 -20.47
N ARG A 437 17.95 -12.31 -19.76
CA ARG A 437 19.28 -11.86 -20.21
C ARG A 437 19.67 -12.51 -21.53
N LYS A 438 19.42 -13.82 -21.67
CA LYS A 438 19.69 -14.55 -22.92
C LYS A 438 18.83 -14.04 -24.07
N ALA A 439 17.56 -13.77 -23.83
CA ALA A 439 16.62 -13.33 -24.88
C ALA A 439 16.87 -11.88 -25.33
N THR A 440 17.30 -11.00 -24.43
CA THR A 440 17.49 -9.57 -24.71
C THR A 440 18.94 -9.17 -25.00
N GLY A 441 19.90 -10.02 -24.64
CA GLY A 441 21.34 -9.69 -24.67
C GLY A 441 21.78 -8.73 -23.56
N ARG A 442 20.87 -8.22 -22.72
CA ARG A 442 21.19 -7.29 -21.64
C ARG A 442 21.87 -8.00 -20.46
N LYS A 443 22.68 -7.25 -19.71
CA LYS A 443 23.22 -7.70 -18.41
C LYS A 443 22.32 -7.31 -17.25
N THR A 444 21.48 -6.29 -17.44
CA THR A 444 20.50 -5.82 -16.45
C THR A 444 19.06 -5.87 -16.96
N LEU A 445 18.10 -5.90 -16.04
CA LEU A 445 16.69 -5.76 -16.38
C LEU A 445 16.44 -4.40 -17.05
N LEU A 446 15.74 -4.38 -18.20
CA LEU A 446 15.18 -3.12 -18.72
C LEU A 446 13.94 -2.79 -17.91
N ARG A 447 14.04 -1.75 -17.08
CA ARG A 447 12.91 -1.27 -16.26
C ARG A 447 12.24 -0.12 -16.96
N THR A 448 11.04 0.22 -16.50
CA THR A 448 10.27 1.27 -17.17
C THR A 448 10.72 2.68 -16.79
N ARG A 449 10.97 2.93 -15.50
CA ARG A 449 11.16 4.29 -14.97
C ARG A 449 11.92 4.28 -13.63
N HIS A 450 11.99 5.48 -13.04
CA HIS A 450 12.54 5.74 -11.73
C HIS A 450 11.68 5.17 -10.60
N ASN A 451 12.25 4.27 -9.80
CA ASN A 451 11.60 3.71 -8.62
C ASN A 451 12.62 3.43 -7.51
N ASN A 452 12.16 3.41 -6.27
CA ASN A 452 12.88 2.83 -5.14
C ASN A 452 12.16 1.56 -4.71
N TYR A 453 12.83 0.41 -4.74
CA TYR A 453 12.31 -0.85 -4.20
C TYR A 453 12.90 -1.09 -2.82
N ILE A 454 12.08 -1.17 -1.78
CA ILE A 454 12.53 -1.62 -0.47
C ILE A 454 12.20 -3.10 -0.31
N MET A 455 13.13 -3.87 0.21
CA MET A 455 12.98 -5.31 0.40
C MET A 455 13.39 -5.69 1.81
N LEU A 456 12.69 -6.67 2.38
CA LEU A 456 12.96 -7.20 3.70
C LEU A 456 12.70 -8.71 3.74
N ASP A 457 13.65 -9.44 4.31
CA ASP A 457 13.41 -10.73 4.93
C ASP A 457 13.99 -10.71 6.36
N LYS A 458 13.96 -11.84 7.07
CA LYS A 458 14.46 -11.92 8.46
C LYS A 458 15.95 -11.60 8.62
N ASN A 459 16.73 -11.67 7.53
CA ASN A 459 18.19 -11.57 7.54
C ASN A 459 18.69 -10.26 6.93
N GLU A 460 18.03 -9.75 5.89
CA GLU A 460 18.49 -8.61 5.10
C GLU A 460 17.37 -7.60 4.83
N ALA A 461 17.75 -6.32 4.84
CA ALA A 461 16.93 -5.20 4.41
C ALA A 461 17.78 -4.34 3.48
N LEU A 462 17.20 -3.91 2.37
CA LEU A 462 17.87 -3.06 1.40
C LEU A 462 16.89 -2.19 0.63
N VAL A 463 17.43 -1.17 -0.04
CA VAL A 463 16.72 -0.35 -1.01
C VAL A 463 17.45 -0.45 -2.35
N VAL A 464 16.73 -0.72 -3.43
CA VAL A 464 17.23 -0.64 -4.80
C VAL A 464 16.67 0.60 -5.45
N GLU A 465 17.53 1.56 -5.71
CA GLU A 465 17.21 2.75 -6.49
C GLU A 465 17.38 2.39 -7.97
N VAL A 466 16.37 2.58 -8.80
CA VAL A 466 16.45 2.20 -10.21
C VAL A 466 16.02 3.31 -11.14
N THR A 467 16.61 3.31 -12.33
CA THR A 467 16.06 3.94 -13.54
C THR A 467 15.79 2.83 -14.58
N ALA A 468 15.43 3.19 -15.82
CA ALA A 468 15.35 2.22 -16.90
C ALA A 468 16.68 1.50 -17.19
N ASN A 469 17.80 2.22 -17.12
CA ASN A 469 19.12 1.71 -17.53
C ASN A 469 20.15 1.61 -16.41
N ARG A 470 19.81 2.06 -15.19
CA ARG A 470 20.73 2.11 -14.05
C ARG A 470 20.09 1.59 -12.78
N TYR A 471 20.91 1.18 -11.83
CA TYR A 471 20.44 0.92 -10.47
C TYR A 471 21.53 1.15 -9.43
N ALA A 472 21.16 1.34 -8.17
CA ALA A 472 22.05 1.29 -7.03
C ALA A 472 21.41 0.46 -5.92
N VAL A 473 22.23 -0.12 -5.05
CA VAL A 473 21.76 -0.90 -3.90
C VAL A 473 22.27 -0.23 -2.63
N ARG A 474 21.34 0.19 -1.77
CA ARG A 474 21.63 0.73 -0.45
C ARG A 474 21.30 -0.30 0.64
N ARG A 475 22.11 -0.33 1.68
CA ARG A 475 21.93 -1.13 2.90
C ARG A 475 21.95 -0.23 4.13
N PRO A 476 21.37 -0.69 5.27
CA PRO A 476 21.54 -0.01 6.55
C PRO A 476 23.00 0.33 6.82
N GLY A 477 23.29 1.59 7.13
CA GLY A 477 24.65 2.10 7.39
C GLY A 477 25.25 2.91 6.25
N ASP A 478 24.82 2.68 5.00
CA ASP A 478 25.41 3.38 3.85
C ASP A 478 25.24 4.90 3.92
N TYR A 479 24.17 5.40 4.55
CA TYR A 479 23.85 6.83 4.64
C TYR A 479 23.52 7.27 6.08
N GLY A 480 24.21 6.67 7.05
CA GLY A 480 24.14 7.05 8.46
C GLY A 480 23.00 6.40 9.25
N GLU A 481 22.24 5.49 8.63
CA GLU A 481 21.30 4.62 9.34
C GLU A 481 22.07 3.75 10.36
N ASP A 482 21.52 3.52 11.56
CA ASP A 482 22.11 2.51 12.46
C ASP A 482 21.87 1.10 11.88
N PRO A 483 22.69 0.08 12.26
CA PRO A 483 22.49 -1.27 11.77
C PRO A 483 21.08 -1.75 12.06
N GLY A 484 20.32 -2.12 11.03
CA GLY A 484 19.01 -2.73 11.20
C GLY A 484 17.81 -1.91 10.78
N TYR A 485 17.99 -0.69 10.24
CA TYR A 485 16.88 -0.05 9.53
C TYR A 485 17.33 0.61 8.22
N ILE A 486 16.40 0.73 7.29
CA ILE A 486 16.59 1.52 6.06
C ILE A 486 15.28 2.17 5.65
N VAL A 487 15.37 3.40 5.16
CA VAL A 487 14.23 4.23 4.77
C VAL A 487 14.27 4.49 3.27
N ALA A 488 13.09 4.57 2.65
CA ALA A 488 12.92 5.02 1.28
C ALA A 488 11.64 5.85 1.13
N THR A 489 11.73 6.87 0.29
CA THR A 489 10.63 7.77 -0.09
C THR A 489 10.77 8.11 -1.58
N ASN A 490 10.22 9.23 -2.05
CA ASN A 490 10.19 9.64 -3.45
C ASN A 490 11.44 10.39 -3.97
N HIS A 491 12.64 10.02 -3.53
CA HIS A 491 13.90 10.54 -4.08
C HIS A 491 15.02 9.51 -3.95
N PHE A 492 16.13 9.78 -4.63
CA PHE A 492 17.33 8.97 -4.58
C PHE A 492 18.37 9.54 -3.62
N VAL A 493 19.10 8.65 -3.00
CA VAL A 493 20.14 8.95 -2.02
C VAL A 493 21.50 8.44 -2.51
N ALA A 494 21.53 7.44 -3.41
CA ALA A 494 22.77 6.81 -3.82
C ALA A 494 23.69 7.73 -4.65
N ASP A 495 24.96 7.77 -4.27
CA ASP A 495 26.03 8.55 -4.89
C ASP A 495 26.73 7.83 -6.07
N HIS A 496 26.28 6.63 -6.42
CA HIS A 496 26.81 5.82 -7.50
C HIS A 496 25.68 5.08 -8.21
N SER A 497 25.98 4.42 -9.33
CA SER A 497 25.04 3.53 -10.01
C SER A 497 25.76 2.45 -10.81
N TYR A 498 25.10 1.32 -11.01
CA TYR A 498 25.45 0.28 -11.98
C TYR A 498 24.73 0.56 -13.30
N ASP A 499 25.42 0.37 -14.42
CA ASP A 499 24.89 0.63 -15.76
C ASP A 499 24.23 -0.61 -16.42
N VAL A 500 23.92 -0.51 -17.71
CA VAL A 500 23.30 -1.61 -18.50
C VAL A 500 24.19 -2.86 -18.65
N ASN A 501 25.50 -2.71 -18.45
CA ASN A 501 26.49 -3.79 -18.49
C ASN A 501 26.70 -4.42 -17.12
N ASN A 502 25.98 -3.95 -16.10
CA ASN A 502 26.15 -4.33 -14.70
C ASN A 502 27.50 -3.91 -14.12
N GLU A 503 28.08 -2.82 -14.64
CA GLU A 503 29.35 -2.26 -14.17
C GLU A 503 29.07 -1.09 -13.23
N LYS A 504 29.74 -1.05 -12.08
CA LYS A 504 29.64 0.09 -11.15
C LYS A 504 30.26 1.33 -11.80
N THR A 505 29.56 2.44 -11.69
CA THR A 505 29.94 3.76 -12.20
C THR A 505 29.84 4.80 -11.09
N GLU A 506 30.63 5.87 -11.20
CA GLU A 506 30.57 7.05 -10.32
C GLU A 506 29.41 8.00 -10.70
N PHE A 507 28.50 7.58 -11.58
CA PHE A 507 27.33 8.38 -11.93
C PHE A 507 26.28 8.25 -10.82
N PRO A 508 25.93 9.31 -10.09
CA PRO A 508 25.09 9.20 -8.91
C PRO A 508 23.61 9.04 -9.27
N MET A 509 22.86 8.24 -8.51
CA MET A 509 21.41 8.18 -8.64
C MET A 509 20.76 9.51 -8.24
N THR A 510 21.35 10.28 -7.31
CA THR A 510 20.89 11.61 -6.91
C THR A 510 20.75 12.61 -8.08
N PHE A 511 21.47 12.39 -9.20
CA PHE A 511 21.28 13.18 -10.43
C PHE A 511 19.82 13.15 -10.92
N PHE A 512 19.10 12.05 -10.70
CA PHE A 512 17.73 11.88 -11.18
C PHE A 512 16.67 12.49 -10.26
N GLY A 513 17.04 12.83 -9.02
CA GLY A 513 16.17 13.47 -8.04
C GLY A 513 16.68 13.24 -6.62
N ASP A 514 17.18 14.30 -5.98
CA ASP A 514 17.75 14.29 -4.63
C ASP A 514 16.82 14.95 -3.60
N ASP A 515 17.33 15.13 -2.37
CA ASP A 515 16.60 15.76 -1.27
C ASP A 515 16.31 17.26 -1.50
N VAL A 516 17.08 17.92 -2.38
CA VAL A 516 16.86 19.33 -2.78
C VAL A 516 15.75 19.43 -3.82
N TYR A 517 15.73 18.52 -4.80
CA TYR A 517 14.73 18.47 -5.85
C TYR A 517 13.36 18.05 -5.32
N ALA A 518 13.33 17.15 -4.32
CA ALA A 518 12.10 16.62 -3.73
C ALA A 518 12.03 16.91 -2.21
N PRO A 519 11.86 18.18 -1.80
CA PRO A 519 11.94 18.57 -0.38
C PRO A 519 10.87 17.89 0.51
N MET A 520 9.66 17.70 -0.01
CA MET A 520 8.58 17.00 0.73
C MET A 520 8.86 15.50 0.86
N SER A 521 9.62 14.93 -0.07
CA SER A 521 10.14 13.58 0.09
C SER A 521 11.25 13.52 1.14
N ALA A 522 12.11 14.53 1.17
CA ALA A 522 13.20 14.61 2.13
C ALA A 522 12.68 14.70 3.57
N THR A 523 11.67 15.52 3.85
CA THR A 523 11.09 15.63 5.21
C THR A 523 10.55 14.29 5.71
N ARG A 524 9.87 13.51 4.85
CA ARG A 524 9.36 12.17 5.20
C ARG A 524 10.49 11.17 5.41
N TYR A 525 11.52 11.19 4.55
CA TYR A 525 12.71 10.35 4.70
C TYR A 525 13.40 10.59 6.04
N TYR A 526 13.68 11.87 6.37
CA TYR A 526 14.33 12.22 7.63
C TYR A 526 13.44 11.94 8.84
N THR A 527 12.12 12.05 8.70
CA THR A 527 11.18 11.62 9.75
C THR A 527 11.30 10.13 10.01
N GLY A 528 11.23 9.27 9.00
CA GLY A 528 11.43 7.83 9.14
C GLY A 528 12.80 7.49 9.75
N PHE A 529 13.85 8.16 9.27
CA PHE A 529 15.22 7.97 9.74
C PHE A 529 15.36 8.29 11.23
N TRP A 530 14.91 9.48 11.66
CA TRP A 530 15.04 9.91 13.04
C TRP A 530 14.12 9.13 13.98
N GLN A 531 12.90 8.80 13.54
CA GLN A 531 11.99 7.97 14.34
C GLN A 531 12.58 6.59 14.60
N ALA A 532 13.21 5.98 13.60
CA ALA A 532 13.92 4.71 13.78
C ALA A 532 15.10 4.84 14.74
N LYS A 533 15.93 5.87 14.54
CA LYS A 533 17.11 6.15 15.39
C LYS A 533 16.75 6.39 16.85
N MET A 534 15.77 7.25 17.12
CA MET A 534 15.35 7.61 18.49
C MET A 534 14.64 6.47 19.22
N ASN A 535 14.04 5.53 18.46
CA ASN A 535 13.30 4.39 19.00
C ASN A 535 14.00 3.05 18.77
N PHE A 536 15.29 3.05 18.43
CA PHE A 536 16.03 1.82 18.15
C PHE A 536 15.94 0.83 19.32
N GLY A 537 15.58 -0.43 19.03
CA GLY A 537 15.34 -1.48 20.03
C GLY A 537 14.04 -1.34 20.81
N LYS A 538 13.18 -0.38 20.45
CA LYS A 538 11.90 -0.10 21.13
C LYS A 538 10.71 -0.09 20.17
N LEU A 539 10.91 -0.43 18.90
CA LEU A 539 9.84 -0.45 17.90
C LEU A 539 9.15 -1.81 17.90
N ASP A 540 7.84 -1.79 17.77
CA ASP A 540 6.98 -2.93 17.45
C ASP A 540 5.93 -2.47 16.43
N ALA A 541 5.06 -3.39 16.01
CA ALA A 541 4.05 -3.11 14.99
C ALA A 541 3.02 -2.05 15.41
N ASP A 542 2.71 -1.90 16.71
CA ASP A 542 1.76 -0.88 17.17
C ASP A 542 2.41 0.48 17.33
N LYS A 543 3.63 0.53 17.86
CA LYS A 543 4.38 1.76 17.99
C LYS A 543 4.74 2.36 16.62
N ILE A 544 5.18 1.53 15.67
CA ILE A 544 5.47 2.03 14.32
C ILE A 544 4.20 2.48 13.61
N ARG A 545 3.05 1.80 13.82
CA ARG A 545 1.74 2.25 13.33
C ARG A 545 1.40 3.64 13.84
N LYS A 546 1.57 3.90 15.15
CA LYS A 546 1.34 5.23 15.76
C LYS A 546 2.31 6.28 15.23
N ILE A 547 3.57 5.93 14.95
CA ILE A 547 4.52 6.86 14.32
C ILE A 547 4.08 7.19 12.89
N TRP A 548 3.54 6.20 12.17
CA TRP A 548 3.07 6.35 10.79
C TRP A 548 1.79 7.18 10.64
N THR A 549 1.14 7.58 11.76
CA THR A 549 0.05 8.58 11.79
C THR A 549 0.55 10.00 12.03
N SER A 550 1.87 10.23 12.13
CA SER A 550 2.42 11.53 12.53
C SER A 550 2.06 12.65 11.55
N HIS A 551 1.53 13.73 12.11
CA HIS A 551 1.26 15.01 11.44
C HIS A 551 2.38 16.05 11.60
N SER A 552 3.54 15.59 12.09
CA SER A 552 4.78 16.34 12.21
C SER A 552 5.88 15.67 11.40
N TYR A 553 6.89 16.44 11.01
CA TYR A 553 8.10 15.91 10.37
C TYR A 553 9.35 16.31 11.13
N ILE A 554 10.45 15.59 10.89
CA ILE A 554 11.76 15.86 11.48
C ILE A 554 12.71 16.29 10.35
N THR A 555 13.38 17.43 10.52
CA THR A 555 14.34 17.94 9.53
C THR A 555 15.58 17.06 9.43
N LYS A 556 16.40 17.26 8.39
CA LYS A 556 17.74 16.64 8.27
C LYS A 556 18.60 16.81 9.53
N LYS A 557 18.43 17.92 10.25
CA LYS A 557 19.19 18.24 11.48
C LYS A 557 18.60 17.61 12.75
N GLY A 558 17.48 16.91 12.66
CA GLY A 558 16.80 16.30 13.83
C GLY A 558 15.82 17.24 14.53
N GLU A 559 15.39 18.33 13.89
CA GLU A 559 14.46 19.30 14.48
C GLU A 559 13.01 18.88 14.17
N LEU A 560 12.15 18.86 15.19
CA LEU A 560 10.72 18.57 15.03
C LEU A 560 9.98 19.80 14.49
N VAL A 561 9.17 19.61 13.46
CA VAL A 561 8.30 20.64 12.86
C VAL A 561 6.86 20.15 12.82
N GLU A 562 6.00 20.80 13.60
CA GLU A 562 4.57 20.48 13.71
C GLU A 562 3.68 21.41 12.87
N LYS A 563 4.16 22.64 12.64
CA LYS A 563 3.45 23.69 11.91
C LYS A 563 4.35 24.35 10.89
N ILE A 564 3.74 24.75 9.79
CA ILE A 564 4.35 25.51 8.70
C ILE A 564 3.48 26.73 8.40
N THR A 565 4.01 27.69 7.64
CA THR A 565 3.22 28.81 7.12
C THR A 565 2.84 28.60 5.67
N ASP A 566 1.58 28.83 5.32
CA ASP A 566 1.09 28.91 3.93
C ASP A 566 1.29 30.32 3.32
N GLY A 567 2.05 31.19 4.00
CA GLY A 567 2.22 32.61 3.69
C GLY A 567 1.15 33.53 4.27
N LYS A 568 0.08 32.99 4.86
CA LYS A 568 -1.03 33.75 5.46
C LYS A 568 -1.24 33.41 6.94
N GLN A 569 -1.11 32.14 7.30
CA GLN A 569 -1.33 31.64 8.66
C GLN A 569 -0.42 30.44 8.96
N TRP A 570 -0.40 30.01 10.21
CA TRP A 570 0.25 28.77 10.63
C TRP A 570 -0.74 27.61 10.53
N ILE A 571 -0.38 26.60 9.75
CA ILE A 571 -1.15 25.37 9.55
C ILE A 571 -0.34 24.16 10.03
N SER A 572 -1.00 23.03 10.29
CA SER A 572 -0.27 21.80 10.61
C SER A 572 0.50 21.30 9.39
N ALA A 573 1.70 20.76 9.61
CA ALA A 573 2.62 20.39 8.54
C ALA A 573 2.07 19.32 7.58
N HIS A 574 1.19 18.43 8.07
CA HIS A 574 0.61 17.37 7.26
C HIS A 574 -0.25 17.87 6.10
N LEU A 575 -0.90 19.02 6.25
CA LEU A 575 -1.80 19.62 5.24
C LEU A 575 -1.09 20.16 4.00
N ALA A 576 0.25 20.03 3.94
CA ALA A 576 1.05 20.37 2.77
C ALA A 576 1.96 19.21 2.36
N SER A 577 1.50 17.97 2.58
CA SER A 577 2.17 16.75 2.13
C SER A 577 3.60 16.53 2.66
N ASN A 578 3.99 17.19 3.76
CA ASN A 578 5.36 17.14 4.31
C ASN A 578 5.61 15.96 5.26
N THR A 579 4.58 15.21 5.65
CA THR A 579 4.61 14.24 6.76
C THR A 579 4.37 12.83 6.28
N VAL A 580 4.74 11.84 7.09
CA VAL A 580 4.57 10.42 6.74
C VAL A 580 3.10 10.03 6.59
N CYS A 581 2.21 10.57 7.43
CA CYS A 581 0.77 10.56 7.19
C CYS A 581 0.45 11.80 6.37
N SER A 582 0.45 11.66 5.05
CA SER A 582 0.44 12.80 4.14
C SER A 582 -1.00 13.24 3.84
N HIS A 583 -1.20 14.56 3.69
CA HIS A 583 -2.46 15.17 3.25
C HIS A 583 -2.18 16.23 2.19
N ASP A 584 -2.82 16.13 1.02
CA ASP A 584 -2.62 17.08 -0.09
C ASP A 584 -3.78 18.05 -0.29
N GLY A 585 -4.77 18.04 0.61
CA GLY A 585 -5.97 18.86 0.48
C GLY A 585 -5.77 20.34 0.80
N GLY A 586 -4.62 20.74 1.34
CA GLY A 586 -4.38 22.11 1.80
C GLY A 586 -5.13 22.45 3.09
N TYR A 587 -5.24 23.74 3.38
CA TYR A 587 -6.01 24.24 4.52
C TYR A 587 -7.08 25.26 4.09
N PRO A 588 -8.37 25.03 4.41
CA PRO A 588 -8.92 23.81 5.02
C PRO A 588 -8.76 22.58 4.10
N GLU A 589 -8.76 21.39 4.70
CA GLU A 589 -8.58 20.12 3.97
C GLU A 589 -9.70 19.90 2.93
N SER A 590 -9.30 19.63 1.69
CA SER A 590 -10.21 19.40 0.56
C SER A 590 -10.34 17.93 0.13
N TYR A 591 -9.61 17.01 0.78
CA TYR A 591 -9.69 15.56 0.55
C TYR A 591 -9.47 15.15 -0.91
N ILE A 592 -8.45 15.70 -1.56
CA ILE A 592 -8.13 15.38 -2.97
C ILE A 592 -7.07 14.27 -3.13
N GLY A 593 -6.30 13.96 -2.08
CA GLY A 593 -5.27 12.92 -2.15
C GLY A 593 -4.37 12.80 -0.92
N SER A 594 -3.28 12.04 -1.12
CA SER A 594 -2.33 11.47 -0.15
C SER A 594 -2.82 10.16 0.49
N THR A 595 -2.37 9.79 1.69
CA THR A 595 -2.29 8.37 2.09
C THR A 595 -3.59 7.61 1.85
N THR A 596 -3.53 6.65 0.94
CA THR A 596 -4.66 5.87 0.42
C THR A 596 -4.78 4.52 1.11
N ASP A 597 -3.67 4.03 1.65
CA ASP A 597 -3.59 2.82 2.46
C ASP A 597 -2.29 2.80 3.29
N THR A 598 -2.30 1.99 4.35
CA THR A 598 -1.14 1.70 5.19
C THR A 598 -0.98 0.19 5.33
N LYS A 599 0.27 -0.28 5.22
CA LYS A 599 0.66 -1.68 5.39
C LYS A 599 1.77 -1.84 6.42
N ILE A 600 1.66 -2.87 7.25
CA ILE A 600 2.75 -3.38 8.09
C ILE A 600 2.86 -4.89 7.88
N VAL A 601 3.98 -5.36 7.36
CA VAL A 601 4.28 -6.79 7.22
C VAL A 601 5.30 -7.18 8.27
N THR A 602 4.97 -8.16 9.11
CA THR A 602 5.92 -8.80 10.04
C THR A 602 6.36 -10.13 9.45
N VAL A 603 7.56 -10.18 8.87
CA VAL A 603 8.01 -11.34 8.06
C VAL A 603 8.26 -12.59 8.90
N ASP A 604 8.67 -12.42 10.16
CA ASP A 604 8.86 -13.53 11.11
C ASP A 604 7.56 -14.28 11.41
N PHE A 605 6.42 -13.59 11.27
CA PHE A 605 5.10 -14.16 11.44
C PHE A 605 4.33 -14.28 10.13
N ASN A 606 4.93 -14.01 8.96
CA ASN A 606 4.24 -13.97 7.67
C ASN A 606 2.85 -13.28 7.74
N GLN A 607 2.77 -12.21 8.54
CA GLN A 607 1.52 -11.54 8.85
C GLN A 607 1.51 -10.14 8.25
N VAL A 608 0.35 -9.77 7.69
CA VAL A 608 0.11 -8.45 7.12
C VAL A 608 -0.99 -7.76 7.91
N ARG A 609 -0.73 -6.51 8.34
CA ARG A 609 -1.73 -5.58 8.86
C ARG A 609 -2.02 -4.54 7.78
N TYR A 610 -3.28 -4.38 7.43
CA TYR A 610 -3.71 -3.54 6.31
C TYR A 610 -4.86 -2.62 6.71
N SER A 611 -4.73 -1.34 6.37
CA SER A 611 -5.74 -0.30 6.58
C SER A 611 -5.91 0.52 5.30
N VAL A 612 -7.16 0.86 4.96
CA VAL A 612 -7.49 1.78 3.87
C VAL A 612 -7.55 3.21 4.37
N GLY A 613 -7.21 4.15 3.49
CA GLY A 613 -7.20 5.58 3.76
C GLY A 613 -6.00 6.01 4.58
N ARG A 614 -6.05 7.25 5.05
CA ARG A 614 -4.99 7.83 5.88
C ARG A 614 -5.00 7.14 7.24
N PRO A 615 -3.83 6.76 7.80
CA PRO A 615 -3.79 6.00 9.04
C PRO A 615 -4.31 6.79 10.25
N CYS A 616 -4.30 8.13 10.21
CA CYS A 616 -4.91 8.97 11.26
C CYS A 616 -6.45 8.98 11.24
N GLU A 617 -7.05 8.55 10.12
CA GLU A 617 -8.50 8.51 9.87
C GLU A 617 -9.06 7.08 9.98
N TYR A 618 -8.20 6.08 10.17
CA TYR A 618 -8.59 4.68 10.35
C TYR A 618 -8.80 4.37 11.83
N GLU A 619 -10.02 4.01 12.20
CA GLU A 619 -10.38 3.63 13.56
C GLU A 619 -10.61 2.13 13.66
N GLY A 620 -10.08 1.51 14.72
CA GLY A 620 -10.25 0.09 15.02
C GLY A 620 -9.11 -0.83 14.55
N MET A 621 -9.41 -2.12 14.44
CA MET A 621 -8.47 -3.18 14.09
C MET A 621 -8.22 -3.21 12.57
N PRO A 622 -6.96 -3.13 12.11
CA PRO A 622 -6.64 -3.34 10.69
C PRO A 622 -7.02 -4.76 10.26
N ARG A 623 -7.24 -4.96 8.97
CA ARG A 623 -7.42 -6.29 8.42
C ARG A 623 -6.12 -7.07 8.54
N ILE A 624 -6.22 -8.32 9.01
CA ILE A 624 -5.09 -9.22 9.22
C ILE A 624 -5.09 -10.34 8.18
N PHE A 625 -3.92 -10.63 7.64
CA PHE A 625 -3.67 -11.78 6.77
C PHE A 625 -2.52 -12.61 7.34
N ASP A 626 -2.60 -13.93 7.26
CA ASP A 626 -1.53 -14.88 7.61
C ASP A 626 -1.19 -15.72 6.39
N LEU A 627 0.07 -15.68 5.95
CA LEU A 627 0.54 -16.40 4.77
C LEU A 627 1.10 -17.79 5.09
N HIS A 628 1.30 -18.13 6.37
CA HIS A 628 1.83 -19.43 6.77
C HIS A 628 1.05 -20.66 6.28
N PRO A 629 -0.31 -20.64 6.22
CA PRO A 629 -1.07 -21.82 5.82
C PRO A 629 -0.88 -22.20 4.34
N TYR A 630 -0.33 -21.32 3.51
CA TYR A 630 -0.32 -21.44 2.06
C TYR A 630 1.03 -21.88 1.51
N LYS A 631 1.55 -23.03 1.96
CA LYS A 631 2.89 -23.52 1.56
C LYS A 631 2.93 -24.32 0.27
#